data_AF-A0A3R9TPD0-F1
#
_entry.id   AF-A0A3R9TPD0-F1
#
_cell.length_a   1.000
_cell.length_b   1.000
_cell.length_c   1.000
_cell.angle_alpha   90.00
_cell.angle_beta   90.00
_cell.angle_gamma   90.00
#
_symmetry.space_group_name_H-M   'P 1'
#
loop_
_entity.id
_entity.type
_entity.pdbx_description
1 polymer ?
#
loop_
_entity_poly.entity_id
_entity_poly.type
_entity_poly.pdbx_seq_one_letter_code
_entity_poly.pdbx_strand_id
1 'polypeptide(L)'
;MTENVIEHDCHGCNQSVSFIKKRYKGKKYCSTCYARIFKKRLCPSCGEFARLPRDDEQAICNECIKKQPCIRCNQTNKPIGKLTEYGVVCNSCSVYFRPIEPCERCGTPSQKLTRISRFNDDLRVCPKCATRDYE
;
A
#
# COMPACT_ATOMS: atom_id res chain seq x y z
N MET A 1 14.97 16.40 -21.66
CA MET A 1 14.35 16.11 -20.36
C MET A 1 13.52 14.85 -20.52
N THR A 2 14.10 13.67 -20.30
CA THR A 2 13.33 12.42 -20.30
C THR A 2 12.61 12.34 -18.96
N GLU A 3 11.32 12.65 -18.97
CA GLU A 3 10.46 12.36 -17.83
C GLU A 3 10.62 10.87 -17.49
N ASN A 4 11.11 10.57 -16.28
CA ASN A 4 11.11 9.22 -15.75
C ASN A 4 9.64 8.80 -15.58
N VAL A 5 9.05 8.24 -16.63
CA VAL A 5 7.71 7.67 -16.57
C VAL A 5 7.83 6.41 -15.72
N ILE A 6 7.39 6.50 -14.46
CA ILE A 6 7.39 5.35 -13.56
C ILE A 6 6.40 4.33 -14.12
N GLU A 7 6.92 3.25 -14.70
CA GLU A 7 6.10 2.16 -15.19
C GLU A 7 5.61 1.28 -14.03
N HIS A 8 4.37 0.82 -14.17
CA HIS A 8 3.71 -0.01 -13.18
C HIS A 8 3.02 -1.18 -13.83
N ASP A 9 3.24 -2.38 -13.30
CA ASP A 9 2.52 -3.56 -13.78
C ASP A 9 1.05 -3.52 -13.35
N CYS A 10 0.15 -3.57 -14.33
CA CYS A 10 -1.27 -3.70 -14.10
C CYS A 10 -1.67 -5.17 -14.01
N HIS A 11 -2.25 -5.60 -12.88
CA HIS A 11 -2.70 -6.98 -12.68
C HIS A 11 -3.86 -7.40 -13.58
N GLY A 12 -4.65 -6.45 -14.09
CA GLY A 12 -5.81 -6.75 -14.94
C GLY A 12 -5.46 -7.00 -16.41
N CYS A 13 -4.36 -6.43 -16.91
CA CYS A 13 -3.95 -6.57 -18.32
C CYS A 13 -2.50 -7.02 -18.51
N ASN A 14 -1.74 -7.23 -17.43
CA ASN A 14 -0.33 -7.61 -17.42
C ASN A 14 0.57 -6.72 -18.29
N GLN A 15 0.19 -5.45 -18.46
CA GLN A 15 0.98 -4.45 -19.18
C GLN A 15 1.56 -3.44 -18.20
N SER A 16 2.76 -2.96 -18.53
CA SER A 16 3.36 -1.76 -17.94
C SER A 16 2.52 -0.54 -18.30
N VAL A 17 2.05 0.18 -17.27
CA VAL A 17 1.28 1.41 -17.44
C VAL A 17 1.93 2.54 -16.65
N SER A 18 1.82 3.76 -17.17
CA SER A 18 2.32 4.97 -16.51
C SER A 18 1.51 5.38 -15.27
N PHE A 19 0.26 4.91 -15.16
CA PHE A 19 -0.65 5.34 -14.10
C PHE A 19 -1.53 4.21 -13.54
N ILE A 20 -1.57 4.11 -12.22
CA ILE A 20 -2.42 3.18 -11.46
C ILE A 20 -3.59 3.92 -10.83
N LYS A 21 -4.81 3.57 -11.24
CA LYS A 21 -6.05 4.17 -10.74
C LYS A 21 -6.48 3.60 -9.39
N LYS A 22 -6.29 2.29 -9.18
CA LYS A 22 -6.75 1.59 -7.97
C LYS A 22 -5.73 0.57 -7.51
N ARG A 23 -5.51 0.52 -6.20
CA ARG A 23 -4.84 -0.58 -5.50
C ARG A 23 -5.89 -1.33 -4.68
N TYR A 24 -5.92 -2.66 -4.81
CA TYR A 24 -6.88 -3.53 -4.11
C TYR A 24 -6.19 -4.83 -3.71
N LYS A 25 -6.18 -5.16 -2.42
CA LYS A 25 -5.51 -6.35 -1.86
C LYS A 25 -4.08 -6.57 -2.42
N GLY A 26 -3.26 -5.52 -2.45
CA GLY A 26 -1.90 -5.58 -3.01
C GLY A 26 -1.79 -5.54 -4.53
N LYS A 27 -2.88 -5.77 -5.28
CA LYS A 27 -2.91 -5.73 -6.75
C LYS A 27 -3.14 -4.31 -7.26
N LYS A 28 -2.48 -3.94 -8.37
CA LYS A 28 -2.56 -2.63 -9.01
C LYS A 28 -3.38 -2.70 -10.29
N TYR A 29 -4.23 -1.70 -10.54
CA TYR A 29 -5.08 -1.65 -11.72
C TYR A 29 -5.01 -0.28 -12.40
N CYS A 30 -4.79 -0.28 -13.71
CA CYS A 30 -4.89 0.91 -14.56
C CYS A 30 -6.35 1.39 -14.66
N SER A 31 -6.57 2.59 -15.21
CA SER A 31 -7.92 3.17 -15.36
C SER A 31 -8.87 2.27 -16.16
N THR A 32 -8.38 1.67 -17.25
CA THR A 32 -9.17 0.77 -18.09
C THR A 32 -9.56 -0.52 -17.36
N CYS A 33 -8.60 -1.15 -16.68
CA CYS A 33 -8.86 -2.36 -15.89
C CYS A 33 -9.76 -2.05 -14.70
N TYR A 34 -9.62 -0.88 -14.07
CA TYR A 34 -10.53 -0.43 -13.03
C TYR A 34 -11.97 -0.36 -13.53
N ALA A 35 -12.21 0.26 -14.70
CA ALA A 35 -13.56 0.34 -15.27
C ALA A 35 -14.13 -1.02 -15.70
N ARG A 36 -13.26 -1.94 -16.16
CA ARG A 36 -13.63 -3.28 -16.60
C ARG A 36 -13.95 -4.22 -15.42
N ILE A 37 -13.08 -4.28 -14.43
CA ILE A 37 -13.14 -5.25 -13.32
C ILE A 37 -14.02 -4.75 -12.17
N PHE A 38 -14.03 -3.43 -11.90
CA PHE A 38 -14.78 -2.86 -10.78
C PHE A 38 -16.14 -2.32 -11.25
N LYS A 39 -17.20 -3.07 -10.96
CA LYS A 39 -18.58 -2.76 -11.36
C LYS A 39 -19.37 -2.18 -10.20
N LYS A 40 -20.36 -1.35 -10.51
CA LYS A 40 -21.28 -0.80 -9.51
C LYS A 40 -22.14 -1.95 -8.97
N ARG A 41 -22.01 -2.26 -7.68
CA ARG A 41 -22.74 -3.32 -6.96
C ARG A 41 -23.07 -2.83 -5.55
N LEU A 42 -24.02 -3.50 -4.90
CA LEU A 42 -24.34 -3.26 -3.49
C LEU A 42 -23.20 -3.81 -2.61
N CYS A 43 -22.78 -3.03 -1.62
CA CYS A 43 -21.83 -3.47 -0.62
C CYS A 43 -22.50 -4.50 0.32
N PRO A 44 -21.94 -5.71 0.49
CA PRO A 44 -22.54 -6.72 1.36
C PRO A 44 -22.54 -6.33 2.84
N SER A 45 -21.71 -5.36 3.25
CA SER A 45 -21.63 -4.90 4.64
C SER A 45 -22.55 -3.72 4.96
N CYS A 46 -22.82 -2.81 4.03
CA CYS A 46 -23.60 -1.59 4.31
C CYS A 46 -24.78 -1.35 3.38
N GLY A 47 -24.99 -2.18 2.35
CA GLY A 47 -26.08 -2.02 1.39
C GLY A 47 -25.90 -0.89 0.38
N GLU A 48 -24.89 -0.02 0.52
CA GLU A 48 -24.67 1.09 -0.40
C GLU A 48 -24.04 0.67 -1.72
N PHE A 49 -24.37 1.39 -2.80
CA PHE A 49 -23.76 1.16 -4.11
C PHE A 49 -22.30 1.63 -4.14
N ALA A 50 -21.38 0.72 -4.46
CA ALA A 50 -19.97 1.01 -4.64
C ALA A 50 -19.41 0.30 -5.89
N ARG A 51 -18.28 0.79 -6.41
CA ARG A 51 -17.51 0.06 -7.42
C ARG A 51 -16.68 -1.02 -6.74
N LEU A 52 -17.12 -2.27 -6.89
CA LEU A 52 -16.53 -3.46 -6.28
C LEU A 52 -15.99 -4.39 -7.37
N PRO A 53 -14.90 -5.13 -7.11
CA PRO A 53 -14.40 -6.15 -8.03
C PRO A 53 -15.52 -7.14 -8.37
N ARG A 54 -15.63 -7.51 -9.65
CA ARG A 54 -16.56 -8.54 -10.08
C ARG A 54 -16.21 -9.91 -9.48
N ASP A 55 -14.92 -10.21 -9.41
CA ASP A 55 -14.39 -11.54 -9.06
C ASP A 55 -14.29 -11.79 -7.54
N ASP A 56 -14.62 -10.79 -6.72
CA ASP A 56 -14.58 -10.89 -5.25
C ASP A 56 -15.96 -10.52 -4.70
N GLU A 57 -16.78 -11.54 -4.42
CA GLU A 57 -18.14 -11.37 -3.91
C GLU A 57 -18.20 -10.86 -2.47
N GLN A 58 -17.11 -11.06 -1.71
CA GLN A 58 -16.99 -10.58 -0.34
C GLN A 58 -16.40 -9.16 -0.29
N ALA A 59 -16.15 -8.54 -1.45
CA ALA A 59 -15.61 -7.19 -1.49
C ALA A 59 -16.58 -6.18 -0.90
N ILE A 60 -16.09 -5.42 0.07
CA ILE A 60 -16.81 -4.31 0.71
C ILE A 60 -16.35 -2.96 0.18
N CYS A 61 -17.19 -1.94 0.35
CA CYS A 61 -16.87 -0.57 -0.09
C CYS A 61 -15.73 0.05 0.73
N ASN A 62 -15.07 1.08 0.19
CA ASN A 62 -13.98 1.78 0.87
C ASN A 62 -14.38 2.30 2.28
N GLU A 63 -15.64 2.72 2.47
CA GLU A 63 -16.11 3.20 3.78
C GLU A 63 -16.20 2.08 4.80
N CYS A 64 -16.70 0.90 4.42
CA CYS A 64 -16.65 -0.28 5.27
C CYS A 64 -15.21 -0.73 5.55
N ILE A 65 -14.32 -0.66 4.56
CA ILE A 65 -12.90 -0.99 4.74
C ILE A 65 -12.27 -0.07 5.81
N LYS A 66 -12.58 1.23 5.82
CA LYS A 66 -12.07 2.18 6.84
C LYS A 66 -12.55 1.86 8.26
N LYS A 67 -13.72 1.24 8.40
CA LYS A 67 -14.29 0.88 9.71
C LYS A 67 -13.69 -0.41 10.26
N GLN A 68 -13.04 -1.23 9.43
CA GLN A 68 -12.45 -2.48 9.91
C GLN A 68 -11.26 -2.24 10.85
N PRO A 69 -11.11 -3.09 11.88
CA PRO A 69 -9.98 -3.02 12.79
C PRO A 69 -8.70 -3.44 12.05
N CYS A 70 -7.57 -2.85 12.45
CA CYS A 70 -6.28 -3.28 11.94
C CYS A 70 -5.98 -4.73 12.36
N ILE A 71 -5.65 -5.60 11.41
CA ILE A 71 -5.36 -7.03 11.69
C ILE A 71 -4.18 -7.29 12.64
N ARG A 72 -3.32 -6.28 12.89
CA ARG A 72 -2.18 -6.40 13.82
C ARG A 72 -2.50 -5.85 15.21
N CYS A 73 -3.03 -4.63 15.29
CA CYS A 73 -3.23 -3.95 16.58
C CYS A 73 -4.69 -3.92 17.05
N ASN A 74 -5.62 -4.44 16.26
CA ASN A 74 -7.08 -4.47 16.49
C ASN A 74 -7.74 -3.10 16.73
N GLN A 75 -7.03 -1.99 16.50
CA GLN A 75 -7.61 -0.65 16.62
C GLN A 75 -8.44 -0.29 15.38
N THR A 76 -9.58 0.34 15.62
CA THR A 76 -10.47 0.94 14.61
C THR A 76 -10.16 2.44 14.43
N ASN A 77 -10.75 3.09 13.43
CA ASN A 77 -10.62 4.53 13.15
C ASN A 77 -9.18 5.05 12.91
N LYS A 78 -8.24 4.16 12.57
CA LYS A 78 -6.90 4.57 12.15
C LYS A 78 -6.85 4.72 10.62
N PRO A 79 -6.03 5.66 10.09
CA PRO A 79 -5.82 5.75 8.66
C PRO A 79 -5.24 4.43 8.12
N ILE A 80 -5.81 3.93 7.02
CA ILE A 80 -5.37 2.70 6.37
C ILE A 80 -4.00 2.95 5.73
N GLY A 81 -3.00 2.14 6.10
CA GLY A 81 -1.69 2.14 5.46
C GLY A 81 -1.58 1.12 4.34
N LYS A 82 -2.19 -0.07 4.52
CA LYS A 82 -2.13 -1.16 3.55
C LYS A 82 -3.41 -1.99 3.60
N LEU A 83 -3.90 -2.41 2.44
CA LEU A 83 -4.96 -3.40 2.32
C LEU A 83 -4.34 -4.70 1.83
N THR A 84 -4.34 -5.72 2.69
CA THR A 84 -3.84 -7.07 2.40
C THR A 84 -4.99 -7.99 2.03
N GLU A 85 -4.68 -9.20 1.57
CA GLU A 85 -5.69 -10.23 1.29
C GLU A 85 -6.44 -10.65 2.56
N TYR A 86 -5.77 -10.61 3.72
CA TYR A 86 -6.31 -10.98 5.03
C TYR A 86 -7.04 -9.85 5.75
N GLY A 87 -6.91 -8.60 5.29
CA GLY A 87 -7.58 -7.46 5.90
C GLY A 87 -6.77 -6.16 5.90
N VAL A 88 -7.27 -5.19 6.67
CA VAL A 88 -6.72 -3.84 6.74
C VAL A 88 -5.57 -3.72 7.73
N VAL A 89 -4.55 -2.96 7.35
CA VAL A 89 -3.43 -2.61 8.21
C VAL A 89 -3.38 -1.09 8.34
N CYS A 90 -3.38 -0.58 9.58
CA CYS A 90 -3.27 0.85 9.83
C CYS A 90 -1.88 1.38 9.45
N ASN A 91 -1.75 2.69 9.24
CA ASN A 91 -0.51 3.29 8.78
C ASN A 91 0.69 2.98 9.70
N SER A 92 0.49 3.06 11.02
CA SER A 92 1.51 2.71 12.03
C SER A 92 1.94 1.24 11.95
N CYS A 93 1.01 0.32 11.66
CA CYS A 93 1.31 -1.10 11.54
C CYS A 93 1.86 -1.49 10.17
N SER A 94 1.66 -0.67 9.14
CA SER A 94 2.05 -0.98 7.76
C SER A 94 3.54 -1.30 7.60
N VAL A 95 4.39 -0.74 8.47
CA VAL A 95 5.84 -0.95 8.48
C VAL A 95 6.21 -2.41 8.74
N TYR A 96 5.44 -3.15 9.54
CA TYR A 96 5.67 -4.56 9.82
C TYR A 96 5.28 -5.49 8.66
N PHE A 97 4.60 -4.97 7.64
CA PHE A 97 4.18 -5.70 6.44
C PHE A 97 5.04 -5.33 5.22
N ARG A 98 6.18 -4.68 5.45
CA ARG A 98 7.19 -4.38 4.43
C ARG A 98 8.21 -5.52 4.37
N PRO A 99 8.82 -5.78 3.20
CA PRO A 99 9.93 -6.71 3.11
C PRO A 99 11.08 -6.25 4.02
N ILE A 100 11.82 -7.21 4.56
CA ILE A 100 13.06 -6.94 5.29
C ILE A 100 14.13 -6.65 4.25
N GLU A 101 14.75 -5.47 4.34
CA GLU A 101 15.82 -5.04 3.43
C GLU A 101 17.05 -4.66 4.27
N PRO A 102 18.28 -4.85 3.75
CA PRO A 102 19.48 -4.43 4.45
C PRO A 102 19.57 -2.90 4.52
N CYS A 103 20.04 -2.38 5.65
CA CYS A 103 20.39 -0.97 5.78
C CYS A 103 21.54 -0.63 4.82
N GLU A 104 21.39 0.40 4.00
CA GLU A 104 22.41 0.79 3.02
C GLU A 104 23.69 1.32 3.68
N ARG A 105 23.64 1.71 4.97
CA ARG A 105 24.80 2.22 5.72
C ARG A 105 25.51 1.17 6.58
N CYS A 106 24.79 0.20 7.15
CA CYS A 106 25.37 -0.77 8.10
C CYS A 106 25.08 -2.24 7.78
N GLY A 107 24.37 -2.53 6.68
CA GLY A 107 24.00 -3.88 6.27
C GLY A 107 22.97 -4.59 7.15
N THR A 108 22.61 -4.02 8.31
CA THR A 108 21.68 -4.68 9.24
C THR A 108 20.27 -4.83 8.61
N PRO A 109 19.67 -6.02 8.63
CA PRO A 109 18.32 -6.22 8.10
C PRO A 109 17.29 -5.43 8.90
N SER A 110 16.44 -4.68 8.22
CA SER A 110 15.42 -3.84 8.85
C SER A 110 14.19 -3.70 7.96
N GLN A 111 13.00 -3.71 8.56
CA GLN A 111 11.74 -3.32 7.89
C GLN A 111 11.47 -1.81 7.98
N LYS A 112 12.18 -1.13 8.89
CA LYS A 112 11.98 0.28 9.26
C LYS A 112 13.02 1.18 8.61
N LEU A 113 13.34 0.95 7.34
CA LEU A 113 14.28 1.79 6.61
C LEU A 113 13.66 3.14 6.26
N THR A 114 14.39 4.23 6.49
CA THR A 114 13.99 5.61 6.20
C THR A 114 15.10 6.36 5.48
N ARG A 115 14.73 7.38 4.70
CA ARG A 115 15.67 8.35 4.14
C ARG A 115 15.75 9.56 5.05
N ILE A 116 16.93 10.18 5.14
CA ILE A 116 17.19 11.27 6.07
C ILE A 116 17.88 12.39 5.32
N SER A 117 17.16 13.49 5.13
CA SER A 117 17.67 14.65 4.39
C SER A 117 18.95 15.23 4.99
N ARG A 118 19.16 15.10 6.31
CA ARG A 118 20.35 15.61 7.01
C ARG A 118 21.67 15.07 6.45
N PHE A 119 21.71 13.81 6.01
CA PHE A 119 22.95 13.19 5.54
C PHE A 119 23.25 13.46 4.06
N ASN A 120 22.29 14.00 3.31
CA ASN A 120 22.40 14.30 1.87
C ASN A 120 22.97 13.16 1.00
N ASP A 121 22.88 11.92 1.46
CA ASP A 121 23.35 10.70 0.79
C ASP A 121 22.21 9.91 0.12
N ASP A 122 20.96 10.32 0.37
CA ASP A 122 19.72 9.70 -0.10
C ASP A 122 19.58 8.20 0.25
N LEU A 123 20.36 7.73 1.23
CA LEU A 123 20.40 6.33 1.64
C LEU A 123 19.19 5.96 2.51
N ARG A 124 18.68 4.74 2.30
CA ARG A 124 17.69 4.07 3.15
C ARG A 124 18.38 3.40 4.32
N VAL A 125 18.29 4.04 5.48
CA VAL A 125 18.97 3.63 6.69
C VAL A 125 18.02 3.11 7.76
N CYS A 126 18.51 2.21 8.62
CA CYS A 126 17.75 1.69 9.76
C CYS A 126 17.58 2.74 10.87
N PRO A 127 16.64 2.55 11.83
CA PRO A 127 16.41 3.51 12.91
C PRO A 127 17.65 3.83 13.74
N LYS A 128 18.56 2.87 13.92
CA LYS A 128 19.83 3.09 14.64
C LYS A 128 20.77 4.03 13.90
N CYS A 129 20.93 3.84 12.59
CA CYS A 129 21.71 4.74 11.74
C CYS A 129 21.02 6.09 11.58
N ALA A 130 19.69 6.12 11.72
CA ALA A 130 18.91 7.34 11.57
C ALA A 130 19.14 8.34 12.70
N THR A 131 19.24 7.85 13.92
CA THR A 131 19.46 8.66 15.13
C THR A 131 20.94 8.81 15.47
N ARG A 132 21.85 8.36 14.60
CA ARG A 132 23.29 8.50 14.84
C ARG A 132 23.66 9.95 14.55
N ASP A 133 23.74 10.76 15.59
CA ASP A 133 24.39 12.06 15.51
C ASP A 133 25.89 11.80 15.30
N TYR A 134 26.41 12.22 14.14
CA TYR A 134 27.84 12.32 13.95
C TYR A 134 28.27 13.60 14.68
N GLU A 135 29.03 13.44 15.76
CA GLU A 135 29.97 14.47 16.23
C GLU A 135 31.19 14.49 15.29
#